data_AF-A0A3Q3BQP9-F1
#
_entry.id   AF-A0A3Q3BQP9-F1
#
_cell.length_a   1.000
_cell.length_b   1.000
_cell.length_c   1.000
_cell.angle_alpha   90.00
_cell.angle_beta   90.00
_cell.angle_gamma   90.00
#
_symmetry.space_group_name_H-M   'P 1'
#
loop_
_entity.id
_entity.type
_entity.pdbx_description
1 polymer ?
#
loop_
_entity_poly.entity_id
_entity_poly.type
_entity_poly.pdbx_seq_one_letter_code
_entity_poly.pdbx_strand_id
1 'polypeptide(L)'
;MDAATSLKKKLAILLIVALIFILLFNVNLPNNNNKSIPKPSGPAGVCSLGVSEQTITPLKNTKHLLVSAYVDQRVKDLDIRIIGIFKRDSIQPLHCVFCCTNVLSKTTPATILQHSDHFGFPFATTDVMCQIPQNCNATRVTLLTTPDKESASDSTWLPIRNQKSDRQKEENMKFDFTVCISNLFGDYNNVLQFAETLEMYRLLGVNRVVIYNTSCGPELDRLLQNYSQEGFVEMVPWPIDKHLNPSRGWLHSEHGGDVHYFGQLTTLNECIYRSMERSRYVLLNDIDEIIMPYQHDDLMSLMNTLQNQNPNTGIFLIENHTYPKKPFNQSKWGPLPQWNGVPGFDILVHIYREEPNRNIYHPHKLIVQPRWVIMGKMVECSALAFI
;
A
#
# COMPACT_ATOMS: atom_id res chain seq x y z
N MET A 1 12.63 64.61 32.09
CA MET A 1 12.72 63.63 30.98
C MET A 1 12.33 62.25 31.52
N ASP A 2 11.17 62.16 32.21
CA ASP A 2 10.96 61.11 33.23
C ASP A 2 9.61 60.38 33.14
N ALA A 3 8.64 60.90 32.39
CA ALA A 3 7.34 60.24 32.24
C ALA A 3 7.38 59.07 31.23
N ALA A 4 8.08 59.25 30.09
CA ALA A 4 8.15 58.24 29.03
C ALA A 4 8.95 56.99 29.45
N THR A 5 10.02 57.18 30.23
CA THR A 5 10.87 56.10 30.75
C THR A 5 10.15 55.29 31.83
N SER A 6 9.36 55.97 32.66
CA SER A 6 8.48 55.34 33.67
C SER A 6 7.38 54.51 33.01
N LEU A 7 6.75 55.02 31.95
CA LEU A 7 5.71 54.29 31.22
C LEU A 7 6.28 53.03 30.52
N LYS A 8 7.46 53.14 29.89
CA LYS A 8 8.13 51.99 29.27
C LYS A 8 8.51 50.91 30.29
N LYS A 9 9.00 51.31 31.48
CA LYS A 9 9.26 50.35 32.58
C LYS A 9 7.99 49.67 33.06
N LYS A 10 6.89 50.40 33.24
CA LYS A 10 5.59 49.82 33.64
C LYS A 10 5.06 48.84 32.59
N LEU A 11 5.19 49.17 31.30
CA LEU A 11 4.76 48.31 30.20
C LEU A 11 5.61 47.03 30.11
N ALA A 12 6.93 47.16 30.31
CA ALA A 12 7.85 46.01 30.34
C ALA A 12 7.55 45.07 31.52
N ILE A 13 7.26 45.62 32.70
CA ILE A 13 6.87 44.82 33.87
C ILE A 13 5.54 44.10 33.60
N LEU A 14 4.56 44.78 32.99
CA LEU A 14 3.28 44.17 32.60
C LEU A 14 3.46 43.01 31.60
N LEU A 15 4.34 43.17 30.61
CA LEU A 15 4.67 42.11 29.65
C LEU A 15 5.35 40.90 30.31
N ILE A 16 6.27 41.15 31.25
CA ILE A 16 6.94 40.07 31.99
C ILE A 16 5.94 39.32 32.89
N VAL A 17 5.04 40.04 33.58
CA VAL A 17 3.98 39.43 34.40
C VAL A 17 3.02 38.61 33.53
N ALA A 18 2.65 39.10 32.34
CA ALA A 18 1.82 38.36 31.40
C ALA A 18 2.51 37.09 30.88
N LEU A 19 3.80 37.15 30.55
CA LEU A 19 4.59 35.99 30.14
C LEU A 19 4.71 34.94 31.25
N ILE A 20 4.92 35.38 32.50
CA ILE A 20 4.94 34.49 33.67
C ILE A 20 3.56 33.86 33.88
N PHE A 21 2.47 34.62 33.72
CA PHE A 21 1.12 34.08 33.81
C PHE A 21 0.82 33.04 32.72
N ILE A 22 1.27 33.27 31.49
CA ILE A 22 1.12 32.32 30.36
C ILE A 22 1.94 31.05 30.62
N LEU A 23 3.17 31.18 31.14
CA LEU A 23 4.02 30.04 31.51
C LEU A 23 3.40 29.25 32.67
N LEU A 24 2.87 29.92 33.71
CA LEU A 24 2.20 29.25 34.83
C LEU A 24 0.89 28.57 34.40
N PHE A 25 0.14 29.13 33.45
CA PHE A 25 -1.05 28.48 32.89
C PHE A 25 -0.71 27.30 31.97
N ASN A 26 0.37 27.37 31.20
CA ASN A 26 0.82 26.25 30.36
C ASN A 26 1.45 25.11 31.18
N VAL A 27 2.03 25.39 32.35
CA VAL A 27 2.57 24.37 33.27
C VAL A 27 1.47 23.74 34.14
N ASN A 28 0.34 24.41 34.33
CA ASN A 28 -0.81 23.92 35.13
C ASN A 28 -2.05 23.54 34.32
N LEU A 29 -1.99 23.48 32.98
CA LEU A 29 -2.98 22.72 32.25
C LEU A 29 -2.73 21.24 32.59
N PRO A 30 -3.68 20.52 33.21
CA PRO A 30 -3.54 19.08 33.38
C PRO A 30 -3.31 18.53 31.99
N ASN A 31 -2.18 17.85 31.78
CA ASN A 31 -1.98 17.05 30.59
C ASN A 31 -3.17 16.10 30.52
N ASN A 32 -4.14 16.43 29.67
CA ASN A 32 -5.31 15.58 29.42
C ASN A 32 -4.81 14.45 28.53
N ASN A 33 -3.89 13.66 29.09
CA ASN A 33 -3.80 12.25 28.82
C ASN A 33 -5.22 11.75 29.02
N ASN A 34 -5.95 11.59 27.92
CA ASN A 34 -7.06 10.67 27.85
C ASN A 34 -6.50 9.26 28.14
N LYS A 35 -6.12 9.01 29.40
CA LYS A 35 -6.30 7.69 30.00
C LYS A 35 -7.81 7.52 29.98
N SER A 36 -8.30 6.91 28.91
CA SER A 36 -9.62 6.35 28.90
C SER A 36 -9.75 5.58 30.21
N ILE A 37 -10.68 6.03 31.05
CA ILE A 37 -11.21 5.20 32.11
C ILE A 37 -11.57 3.88 31.41
N PRO A 38 -11.03 2.72 31.82
CA PRO A 38 -11.51 1.47 31.26
C PRO A 38 -12.99 1.47 31.57
N LYS A 39 -13.83 1.61 30.53
CA LYS A 39 -15.25 1.26 30.66
C LYS A 39 -15.26 -0.11 31.33
N PRO A 40 -16.17 -0.37 32.29
CA PRO A 40 -16.31 -1.69 32.85
C PRO A 40 -16.38 -2.65 31.67
N SER A 41 -15.36 -3.50 31.53
CA SER A 41 -15.33 -4.51 30.50
C SER A 41 -16.51 -5.41 30.81
N GLY A 42 -17.63 -5.16 30.14
CA GLY A 42 -18.65 -6.17 29.94
C GLY A 42 -17.98 -7.45 29.45
N PRO A 43 -18.60 -8.61 29.64
CA PRO A 43 -18.00 -9.89 29.27
C PRO A 43 -17.39 -9.77 27.87
N ALA A 44 -16.09 -10.06 27.76
CA ALA A 44 -15.34 -10.00 26.53
C ALA A 44 -16.14 -10.75 25.46
N GLY A 45 -16.68 -10.04 24.46
CA GLY A 45 -17.49 -10.67 23.42
C GLY A 45 -16.70 -11.79 22.74
N VAL A 46 -17.36 -12.84 22.25
CA VAL A 46 -16.68 -14.04 21.71
C VAL A 46 -15.68 -13.70 20.58
N CYS A 47 -15.84 -12.56 19.90
CA CYS A 47 -14.93 -12.04 18.88
C CYS A 47 -13.96 -10.93 19.35
N SER A 48 -13.76 -10.76 20.66
CA SER A 48 -13.00 -9.63 21.22
C SER A 48 -11.50 -9.89 21.38
N LEU A 49 -11.02 -11.11 21.09
CA LEU A 49 -9.59 -11.37 21.01
C LEU A 49 -8.99 -10.87 19.69
N GLY A 50 -7.90 -10.11 19.81
CA GLY A 50 -6.88 -9.79 18.80
C GLY A 50 -7.34 -9.53 17.37
N VAL A 51 -7.90 -8.34 17.10
CA VAL A 51 -7.90 -7.83 15.71
C VAL A 51 -6.46 -7.60 15.32
N SER A 52 -6.06 -8.07 14.14
CA SER A 52 -4.73 -7.76 13.65
C SER A 52 -4.63 -6.26 13.36
N GLU A 53 -3.80 -5.58 14.14
CA GLU A 53 -3.36 -4.21 13.86
C GLU A 53 -2.13 -4.20 12.91
N GLN A 54 -1.66 -5.38 12.51
CA GLN A 54 -0.51 -5.57 11.62
C GLN A 54 -0.96 -5.86 10.20
N THR A 55 -0.10 -5.54 9.23
CA THR A 55 -0.35 -5.78 7.79
C THR A 55 -0.06 -7.20 7.35
N ILE A 56 0.65 -7.98 8.18
CA ILE A 56 0.97 -9.39 7.95
C ILE A 56 0.65 -10.15 9.23
N THR A 57 -0.16 -11.19 9.11
CA THR A 57 -0.67 -11.99 10.24
C THR A 57 -0.35 -13.46 10.00
N PRO A 58 0.51 -14.11 10.81
CA PRO A 58 0.75 -15.54 10.68
C PRO A 58 -0.50 -16.38 10.89
N LEU A 59 -0.75 -17.34 10.00
CA LEU A 59 -1.82 -18.31 10.19
C LEU A 59 -1.34 -19.43 11.11
N LYS A 60 -1.98 -19.54 12.28
CA LYS A 60 -1.62 -20.48 13.35
C LYS A 60 -1.48 -21.92 12.83
N ASN A 61 -0.44 -22.61 13.30
CA ASN A 61 -0.11 -24.00 12.94
C ASN A 61 0.20 -24.23 11.45
N THR A 62 0.55 -23.17 10.71
CA THR A 62 0.93 -23.26 9.30
C THR A 62 2.17 -22.40 9.03
N LYS A 63 2.68 -22.47 7.80
CA LYS A 63 3.69 -21.53 7.30
C LYS A 63 3.07 -20.36 6.55
N HIS A 64 1.74 -20.27 6.46
CA HIS A 64 1.07 -19.25 5.66
C HIS A 64 0.94 -17.93 6.40
N LEU A 65 0.91 -16.84 5.65
CA LEU A 65 0.69 -15.48 6.15
C LEU A 65 -0.59 -14.92 5.53
N LEU A 66 -1.38 -14.21 6.32
CA LEU A 66 -2.56 -13.48 5.88
C LEU A 66 -2.26 -11.99 5.88
N VAL A 67 -2.80 -11.27 4.91
CA VAL A 67 -2.49 -9.84 4.70
C VAL A 67 -3.73 -8.98 4.94
N SER A 68 -4.83 -9.25 4.24
CA SER A 68 -6.03 -8.44 4.33
C SER A 68 -7.26 -9.21 3.83
N ALA A 69 -8.45 -8.71 4.17
CA ALA A 69 -9.72 -9.28 3.76
C ALA A 69 -10.64 -8.20 3.19
N TYR A 70 -11.26 -8.49 2.04
CA TYR A 70 -12.11 -7.57 1.29
C TYR A 70 -13.43 -8.24 0.93
N VAL A 71 -14.52 -7.48 0.96
CA VAL A 71 -15.75 -7.86 0.25
C VAL A 71 -15.44 -7.88 -1.25
N ASP A 72 -15.66 -9.01 -1.89
CA ASP A 72 -15.47 -9.21 -3.33
C ASP A 72 -16.49 -10.25 -3.83
N GLN A 73 -17.61 -9.74 -4.36
CA GLN A 73 -18.75 -10.54 -4.86
C GLN A 73 -18.73 -10.71 -6.39
N ARG A 74 -17.59 -10.46 -7.04
CA ARG A 74 -17.46 -10.62 -8.49
C ARG A 74 -17.42 -12.08 -8.92
N VAL A 75 -17.05 -12.97 -8.00
CA VAL A 75 -17.14 -14.42 -8.18
C VAL A 75 -18.44 -14.90 -7.56
N LYS A 76 -19.25 -15.62 -8.34
CA LYS A 76 -20.53 -16.16 -7.87
C LYS A 76 -20.32 -17.06 -6.65
N ASP A 77 -21.21 -16.94 -5.66
CA ASP A 77 -21.25 -17.75 -4.43
C ASP A 77 -20.06 -17.55 -3.47
N LEU A 78 -19.22 -16.55 -3.69
CA LEU A 78 -18.12 -16.15 -2.82
C LEU A 78 -18.23 -14.67 -2.49
N ASP A 79 -18.07 -14.33 -1.20
CA ASP A 79 -18.35 -12.98 -0.70
C ASP A 79 -17.09 -12.24 -0.26
N ILE A 80 -16.11 -12.97 0.29
CA ILE A 80 -14.90 -12.40 0.88
C ILE A 80 -13.68 -12.97 0.19
N ARG A 81 -12.76 -12.09 -0.19
CA ARG A 81 -11.40 -12.43 -0.62
C ARG A 81 -10.41 -12.07 0.48
N ILE A 82 -9.68 -13.07 0.96
CA ILE A 82 -8.55 -12.90 1.85
C ILE A 82 -7.28 -13.01 1.02
N ILE A 83 -6.44 -11.98 1.05
CA ILE A 83 -5.13 -11.97 0.39
C ILE A 83 -4.10 -12.51 1.39
N GLY A 84 -3.24 -13.41 0.93
CA GLY A 84 -2.19 -14.02 1.74
C GLY A 84 -0.92 -14.38 0.96
N ILE A 85 0.07 -14.86 1.69
CA ILE A 85 1.37 -15.35 1.19
C ILE A 85 1.53 -16.78 1.69
N PHE A 86 1.38 -17.75 0.80
CA PHE A 86 1.30 -19.16 1.18
C PHE A 86 2.53 -19.93 0.68
N LYS A 87 3.11 -20.76 1.56
CA LYS A 87 4.06 -21.79 1.15
C LYS A 87 3.36 -22.81 0.24
N ARG A 88 3.86 -22.95 -0.99
CA ARG A 88 3.15 -23.62 -2.09
C ARG A 88 3.05 -25.14 -1.94
N ASP A 89 4.04 -25.76 -1.31
CA ASP A 89 4.15 -27.22 -1.16
C ASP A 89 3.45 -27.78 0.07
N SER A 90 2.86 -26.92 0.91
CA SER A 90 2.26 -27.31 2.19
C SER A 90 0.90 -26.65 2.41
N ILE A 91 0.11 -26.47 1.34
CA ILE A 91 -1.24 -25.90 1.44
C ILE A 91 -2.22 -27.01 1.86
N GLN A 92 -2.74 -26.90 3.08
CA GLN A 92 -3.84 -27.75 3.57
C GLN A 92 -5.22 -27.11 3.32
N PRO A 93 -6.32 -27.90 3.34
CA PRO A 93 -7.67 -27.34 3.35
C PRO A 93 -7.87 -26.33 4.48
N LEU A 94 -8.51 -25.21 4.18
CA LEU A 94 -8.80 -24.15 5.14
C LEU A 94 -10.30 -23.92 5.26
N HIS A 95 -10.71 -23.41 6.41
CA HIS A 95 -12.10 -23.11 6.73
C HIS A 95 -12.20 -21.67 7.23
N CYS A 96 -13.19 -20.94 6.74
CA CYS A 96 -13.46 -19.57 7.14
C CYS A 96 -14.40 -19.55 8.34
N VAL A 97 -14.10 -18.71 9.32
CA VAL A 97 -14.98 -18.39 10.44
C VAL A 97 -15.15 -16.89 10.48
N PHE A 98 -16.40 -16.44 10.60
CA PHE A 98 -16.76 -15.04 10.61
C PHE A 98 -17.22 -14.61 11.99
N CYS A 99 -16.93 -13.35 12.32
CA CYS A 99 -17.59 -12.69 13.42
C CYS A 99 -18.87 -11.98 12.94
N CYS A 100 -20.01 -12.59 13.22
CA CYS A 100 -21.35 -12.07 12.93
C CYS A 100 -21.88 -11.37 14.19
N THR A 101 -21.63 -10.06 14.32
CA THR A 101 -22.16 -9.26 15.46
C THR A 101 -21.87 -9.88 16.84
N ASN A 102 -20.59 -10.19 17.11
CA ASN A 102 -20.09 -10.85 18.33
C ASN A 102 -20.46 -12.33 18.52
N VAL A 103 -21.01 -12.99 17.49
CA VAL A 103 -21.25 -14.43 17.46
C VAL A 103 -20.39 -15.07 16.37
N LEU A 104 -19.78 -16.21 16.69
CA LEU A 104 -19.02 -16.99 15.71
C LEU A 104 -19.97 -17.68 14.74
N SER A 105 -19.68 -17.55 13.45
CA SER A 105 -20.38 -18.30 12.41
C SER A 105 -20.07 -19.80 12.48
N LYS A 106 -20.86 -20.59 11.75
CA LYS A 106 -20.41 -21.93 11.36
C LYS A 106 -19.18 -21.79 10.44
N THR A 107 -18.31 -22.80 10.48
CA THR A 107 -17.15 -22.89 9.57
C THR A 107 -17.64 -23.14 8.15
N THR A 108 -17.16 -22.38 7.18
CA THR A 108 -17.39 -22.61 5.75
C THR A 108 -16.10 -23.06 5.09
N PRO A 109 -16.12 -24.05 4.16
CA PRO A 109 -14.93 -24.41 3.39
C PRO A 109 -14.41 -23.20 2.60
N ALA A 110 -13.08 -23.04 2.57
CA ALA A 110 -12.44 -21.98 1.81
C ALA A 110 -11.96 -22.49 0.45
N THR A 111 -12.05 -21.65 -0.58
CA THR A 111 -11.47 -21.93 -1.91
C THR A 111 -10.14 -21.20 -2.03
N ILE A 112 -9.05 -21.95 -2.22
CA ILE A 112 -7.69 -21.40 -2.28
C ILE A 112 -7.26 -21.24 -3.74
N LEU A 113 -6.88 -20.03 -4.11
CA LEU A 113 -6.47 -19.63 -5.45
C LEU A 113 -5.05 -19.10 -5.39
N GLN A 114 -4.08 -19.98 -5.63
CA GLN A 114 -2.67 -19.59 -5.68
C GLN A 114 -2.36 -18.87 -6.99
N HIS A 115 -1.69 -17.71 -6.93
CA HIS A 115 -1.25 -17.00 -8.13
C HIS A 115 -0.12 -17.79 -8.82
N SER A 116 -0.14 -17.84 -10.15
CA SER A 116 0.87 -18.60 -10.92
C SER A 116 2.21 -17.88 -11.01
N ASP A 117 2.23 -16.58 -10.81
CA ASP A 117 3.44 -15.77 -10.94
C ASP A 117 4.18 -15.77 -9.61
N HIS A 118 5.02 -16.77 -9.44
CA HIS A 118 5.83 -16.89 -8.25
C HIS A 118 7.31 -17.09 -8.60
N PHE A 119 7.71 -17.01 -9.87
CA PHE A 119 9.12 -17.00 -10.33
C PHE A 119 10.02 -18.08 -9.70
N GLY A 120 9.45 -19.28 -9.47
CA GLY A 120 10.13 -20.40 -8.81
C GLY A 120 10.27 -20.31 -7.28
N PHE A 121 9.84 -19.22 -6.64
CA PHE A 121 9.92 -19.04 -5.18
C PHE A 121 9.01 -20.01 -4.41
N PRO A 122 9.39 -20.40 -3.18
CA PRO A 122 8.61 -21.31 -2.32
C PRO A 122 7.26 -20.73 -1.86
N PHE A 123 7.18 -19.40 -1.70
CA PHE A 123 5.96 -18.71 -1.28
C PHE A 123 5.35 -17.93 -2.44
N ALA A 124 4.02 -17.95 -2.54
CA ALA A 124 3.25 -17.24 -3.57
C ALA A 124 2.12 -16.42 -2.96
N THR A 125 1.79 -15.31 -3.63
CA THR A 125 0.52 -14.60 -3.42
C THR A 125 -0.62 -15.58 -3.61
N THR A 126 -1.57 -15.58 -2.69
CA THR A 126 -2.70 -16.52 -2.69
C THR A 126 -3.94 -15.79 -2.23
N ASP A 127 -5.02 -15.98 -2.97
CA ASP A 127 -6.35 -15.53 -2.57
C ASP A 127 -7.11 -16.70 -1.93
N VAL A 128 -7.68 -16.48 -0.75
CA VAL A 128 -8.57 -17.42 -0.09
C VAL A 128 -9.97 -16.84 -0.13
N MET A 129 -10.85 -17.50 -0.89
CA MET A 129 -12.23 -17.10 -1.06
C MET A 129 -13.12 -17.78 -0.04
N CYS A 130 -13.99 -16.99 0.60
CA CYS A 130 -14.93 -17.46 1.60
C CYS A 130 -16.35 -17.03 1.25
N GLN A 131 -17.31 -17.91 1.51
CA GLN A 131 -18.74 -17.59 1.47
C GLN A 131 -19.21 -17.18 2.86
N ILE A 132 -19.91 -16.05 2.97
CA ILE A 132 -20.52 -15.62 4.23
C ILE A 132 -21.78 -16.45 4.47
N PRO A 133 -21.97 -17.03 5.67
CA PRO A 133 -23.20 -17.74 6.00
C PRO A 133 -24.44 -16.84 5.94
N GLN A 134 -25.58 -17.41 5.56
CA GLN A 134 -26.85 -16.68 5.55
C GLN A 134 -27.12 -16.00 6.90
N ASN A 135 -27.65 -14.76 6.86
CA ASN A 135 -27.94 -13.93 8.01
C ASN A 135 -26.73 -13.54 8.88
N CYS A 136 -25.50 -13.60 8.34
CA CYS A 136 -24.31 -13.10 9.01
C CYS A 136 -23.93 -11.71 8.48
N ASN A 137 -23.99 -10.69 9.34
CA ASN A 137 -23.34 -9.42 9.07
C ASN A 137 -21.88 -9.49 9.54
N ALA A 138 -21.01 -10.03 8.67
CA ALA A 138 -19.62 -10.31 8.99
C ALA A 138 -18.79 -9.02 9.05
N THR A 139 -18.16 -8.77 10.19
CA THR A 139 -17.24 -7.62 10.35
C THR A 139 -15.77 -8.03 10.26
N ARG A 140 -15.49 -9.29 10.57
CA ARG A 140 -14.15 -9.87 10.67
C ARG A 140 -14.18 -11.31 10.21
N VAL A 141 -13.04 -11.79 9.74
CA VAL A 141 -12.84 -13.17 9.31
C VAL A 141 -11.51 -13.72 9.84
N THR A 142 -11.47 -15.02 10.11
CA THR A 142 -10.25 -15.78 10.35
C THR A 142 -10.29 -17.09 9.56
N LEU A 143 -9.12 -17.73 9.43
CA LEU A 143 -8.96 -19.02 8.78
C LEU A 143 -8.52 -20.07 9.80
N LEU A 144 -9.04 -21.29 9.64
CA LEU A 144 -8.71 -22.45 10.46
C LEU A 144 -8.25 -23.61 9.56
N THR A 145 -7.31 -24.42 10.07
CA THR A 145 -6.87 -25.66 9.41
C THR A 145 -7.81 -26.84 9.68
N THR A 146 -8.66 -26.73 10.69
CA THR A 146 -9.67 -27.73 11.06
C THR A 146 -11.06 -27.07 11.10
N PRO A 147 -12.14 -27.82 10.86
CA PRO A 147 -13.51 -27.29 10.89
C PRO A 147 -14.05 -27.08 12.32
N ASP A 148 -13.17 -26.96 13.32
CA ASP A 148 -13.56 -26.73 14.70
C ASP A 148 -13.62 -25.23 15.02
N LYS A 149 -14.84 -24.70 15.12
CA LYS A 149 -15.07 -23.27 15.41
C LYS A 149 -14.58 -22.84 16.80
N GLU A 150 -14.42 -23.77 17.77
CA GLU A 150 -13.95 -23.42 19.12
C GLU A 150 -12.49 -22.98 19.09
N SER A 151 -11.72 -23.54 18.15
CA SER A 151 -10.35 -23.11 17.85
C SER A 151 -10.25 -21.66 17.32
N ALA A 152 -11.35 -21.03 16.91
CA ALA A 152 -11.37 -19.64 16.43
C ALA A 152 -11.23 -18.61 17.56
N SER A 153 -11.58 -18.96 18.81
CA SER A 153 -11.53 -18.02 19.94
C SER A 153 -10.10 -17.55 20.26
N ASP A 154 -9.09 -18.37 19.96
CA ASP A 154 -7.67 -18.06 20.14
C ASP A 154 -6.98 -17.51 18.87
N SER A 155 -7.76 -17.22 17.83
CA SER A 155 -7.22 -16.80 16.53
C SER A 155 -7.13 -15.28 16.41
N THR A 156 -6.20 -14.81 15.57
CA THR A 156 -6.13 -13.40 15.18
C THR A 156 -7.13 -13.12 14.06
N TRP A 157 -7.86 -12.01 14.16
CA TRP A 157 -8.94 -11.67 13.25
C TRP A 157 -8.55 -10.60 12.24
N LEU A 158 -8.87 -10.82 10.96
CA LEU A 158 -8.75 -9.79 9.94
C LEU A 158 -10.02 -8.96 9.84
N PRO A 159 -9.92 -7.61 9.83
CA PRO A 159 -11.07 -6.77 9.52
C PRO A 159 -11.47 -6.95 8.06
N ILE A 160 -12.77 -7.12 7.81
CA ILE A 160 -13.32 -7.15 6.46
C ILE A 160 -13.47 -5.71 5.97
N ARG A 161 -12.77 -5.35 4.89
CA ARG A 161 -12.82 -4.02 4.27
C ARG A 161 -13.84 -3.98 3.13
N ASN A 162 -14.15 -2.78 2.64
CA ASN A 162 -15.07 -2.53 1.53
C ASN A 162 -16.53 -3.01 1.78
N GLN A 163 -16.98 -2.99 3.04
CA GLN A 163 -18.34 -3.42 3.43
C GLN A 163 -19.45 -2.47 2.95
N LYS A 164 -19.15 -1.17 2.75
CA LYS A 164 -20.13 -0.20 2.27
C LYS A 164 -20.22 -0.26 0.74
N SER A 165 -21.06 -1.14 0.22
CA SER A 165 -21.43 -1.14 -1.19
C SER A 165 -22.54 -0.13 -1.48
N ASP A 166 -22.43 1.11 -1.01
CA ASP A 166 -23.06 2.16 -1.81
C ASP A 166 -22.25 2.12 -3.09
N ARG A 167 -22.87 1.63 -4.17
CA ARG A 167 -22.27 1.60 -5.50
C ARG A 167 -22.01 3.04 -5.92
N GLN A 168 -20.98 3.65 -5.36
CA GLN A 168 -20.47 4.93 -5.80
C GLN A 168 -20.20 4.71 -7.28
N LYS A 169 -20.90 5.45 -8.13
CA LYS A 169 -20.56 5.45 -9.56
C LYS A 169 -19.06 5.73 -9.66
N GLU A 170 -18.39 5.19 -10.67
CA GLU A 170 -16.96 5.44 -10.86
C GLU A 170 -16.64 6.94 -10.90
N GLU A 171 -17.59 7.74 -11.38
CA GLU A 171 -17.59 9.20 -11.39
C GLU A 171 -17.49 9.84 -9.98
N ASN A 172 -17.93 9.13 -8.93
CA ASN A 172 -17.99 9.59 -7.55
C ASN A 172 -16.86 9.03 -6.67
N MET A 173 -15.86 8.39 -7.27
CA MET A 173 -14.69 7.90 -6.53
C MET A 173 -13.97 9.06 -5.84
N LYS A 174 -13.43 8.80 -4.66
CA LYS A 174 -12.66 9.80 -3.90
C LYS A 174 -11.43 10.28 -4.68
N PHE A 175 -10.82 9.37 -5.44
CA PHE A 175 -9.61 9.61 -6.23
C PHE A 175 -9.85 9.17 -7.66
N ASP A 176 -9.41 9.95 -8.64
CA ASP A 176 -9.36 9.52 -10.03
C ASP A 176 -8.22 8.51 -10.21
N PHE A 177 -7.04 8.82 -9.66
CA PHE A 177 -5.85 7.99 -9.80
C PHE A 177 -5.19 7.68 -8.46
N THR A 178 -4.80 6.41 -8.30
CA THR A 178 -3.90 5.96 -7.24
C THR A 178 -2.72 5.21 -7.83
N VAL A 179 -1.50 5.59 -7.48
CA VAL A 179 -0.31 4.82 -7.85
C VAL A 179 0.05 3.89 -6.71
N CYS A 180 0.16 2.60 -7.00
CA CYS A 180 0.70 1.58 -6.11
C CYS A 180 2.15 1.36 -6.48
N ILE A 181 3.04 1.87 -5.63
CA ILE A 181 4.47 1.63 -5.76
C ILE A 181 4.80 0.28 -5.16
N SER A 182 5.69 -0.45 -5.81
CA SER A 182 6.29 -1.67 -5.28
C SER A 182 7.02 -1.44 -3.95
N ASN A 183 7.54 -2.52 -3.36
CA ASN A 183 8.04 -2.48 -1.99
C ASN A 183 9.28 -1.62 -1.84
N LEU A 184 9.30 -0.78 -0.81
CA LEU A 184 10.46 -0.05 -0.35
C LEU A 184 11.25 -0.92 0.63
N PHE A 185 12.50 -1.27 0.29
CA PHE A 185 13.34 -2.16 1.07
C PHE A 185 14.83 -1.81 0.92
N GLY A 186 15.66 -2.41 1.77
CA GLY A 186 17.11 -2.37 1.65
C GLY A 186 17.71 -1.01 1.98
N ASP A 187 17.07 -0.29 2.90
CA ASP A 187 17.49 1.06 3.33
C ASP A 187 17.62 2.04 2.17
N TYR A 188 16.79 1.86 1.13
CA TYR A 188 16.77 2.72 -0.04
C TYR A 188 16.60 4.19 0.35
N ASN A 189 17.43 5.06 -0.22
CA ASN A 189 17.55 6.44 0.25
C ASN A 189 17.74 7.46 -0.90
N ASN A 190 17.22 7.17 -2.09
CA ASN A 190 17.28 8.11 -3.22
C ASN A 190 16.19 9.19 -3.08
N VAL A 191 16.47 10.21 -2.28
CA VAL A 191 15.56 11.32 -1.97
C VAL A 191 15.17 12.12 -3.21
N LEU A 192 16.13 12.50 -4.06
CA LEU A 192 15.88 13.34 -5.23
C LEU A 192 14.95 12.65 -6.23
N GLN A 193 15.24 11.39 -6.55
CA GLN A 193 14.39 10.56 -7.41
C GLN A 193 12.96 10.49 -6.89
N PHE A 194 12.78 10.21 -5.59
CA PHE A 194 11.45 10.13 -5.00
C PHE A 194 10.70 11.46 -5.07
N ALA A 195 11.36 12.57 -4.77
CA ALA A 195 10.75 13.89 -4.86
C ALA A 195 10.30 14.19 -6.30
N GLU A 196 11.18 13.98 -7.29
CA GLU A 196 10.87 14.23 -8.70
C GLU A 196 9.76 13.32 -9.21
N THR A 197 9.78 12.01 -8.91
CA THR A 197 8.71 11.09 -9.30
C THR A 197 7.37 11.48 -8.67
N LEU A 198 7.34 11.81 -7.36
CA LEU A 198 6.11 12.18 -6.67
C LEU A 198 5.51 13.50 -7.19
N GLU A 199 6.34 14.50 -7.46
CA GLU A 199 5.89 15.76 -8.07
C GLU A 199 5.43 15.56 -9.52
N MET A 200 6.10 14.70 -10.30
CA MET A 200 5.63 14.31 -11.64
C MET A 200 4.25 13.65 -11.59
N TYR A 201 4.00 12.75 -10.63
CA TYR A 201 2.68 12.17 -10.44
C TYR A 201 1.62 13.23 -10.12
N ARG A 202 1.93 14.25 -9.31
CA ARG A 202 1.00 15.37 -9.07
C ARG A 202 0.66 16.12 -10.35
N LEU A 203 1.68 16.46 -11.14
CA LEU A 203 1.49 17.14 -12.43
C LEU A 203 0.63 16.33 -13.39
N LEU A 204 0.75 15.00 -13.36
CA LEU A 204 -0.03 14.07 -14.18
C LEU A 204 -1.47 13.83 -13.67
N GLY A 205 -1.86 14.44 -12.55
CA GLY A 205 -3.20 14.33 -11.98
C GLY A 205 -3.39 13.15 -11.01
N VAL A 206 -2.32 12.54 -10.51
CA VAL A 206 -2.40 11.51 -9.47
C VAL A 206 -2.86 12.14 -8.15
N ASN A 207 -3.83 11.51 -7.48
CA ASN A 207 -4.35 12.04 -6.20
C ASN A 207 -3.74 11.34 -4.97
N ARG A 208 -3.31 10.08 -5.12
CA ARG A 208 -2.82 9.25 -4.02
C ARG A 208 -1.70 8.33 -4.49
N VAL A 209 -0.67 8.17 -3.67
CA VAL A 209 0.38 7.18 -3.86
C VAL A 209 0.39 6.24 -2.65
N VAL A 210 0.44 4.94 -2.86
CA VAL A 210 0.53 3.93 -1.79
C VAL A 210 1.88 3.25 -1.89
N ILE A 211 2.62 3.23 -0.78
CA ILE A 211 3.96 2.65 -0.70
C ILE A 211 3.99 1.65 0.46
N TYR A 212 4.43 0.42 0.16
CA TYR A 212 4.64 -0.61 1.17
C TYR A 212 6.09 -0.57 1.65
N ASN A 213 6.28 -0.31 2.93
CA ASN A 213 7.60 -0.05 3.49
C ASN A 213 8.09 -1.21 4.37
N THR A 214 9.11 -1.92 3.89
CA THR A 214 9.89 -2.86 4.69
C THR A 214 11.02 -2.11 5.40
N SER A 215 11.79 -1.30 4.65
CA SER A 215 12.86 -0.46 5.17
C SER A 215 13.19 0.67 4.19
N CYS A 216 13.53 1.84 4.71
CA CYS A 216 14.01 2.98 3.95
C CYS A 216 15.02 3.79 4.76
N GLY A 217 15.87 4.55 4.05
CA GLY A 217 16.85 5.43 4.68
C GLY A 217 16.20 6.64 5.38
N PRO A 218 16.90 7.25 6.35
CA PRO A 218 16.31 8.27 7.22
C PRO A 218 15.95 9.58 6.50
N GLU A 219 16.72 9.98 5.50
CA GLU A 219 16.43 11.17 4.69
C GLU A 219 15.18 10.96 3.82
N LEU A 220 15.04 9.77 3.22
CA LEU A 220 13.85 9.40 2.45
C LEU A 220 12.63 9.25 3.36
N ASP A 221 12.74 8.63 4.53
CA ASP A 221 11.65 8.52 5.49
C ASP A 221 11.10 9.90 5.87
N ARG A 222 11.99 10.87 6.14
CA ARG A 222 11.60 12.26 6.44
C ARG A 222 10.85 12.91 5.28
N LEU A 223 11.28 12.69 4.03
CA LEU A 223 10.59 13.20 2.85
C LEU A 223 9.19 12.60 2.75
N LEU A 224 9.07 11.28 2.86
CA LEU A 224 7.79 10.56 2.72
C LEU A 224 6.81 10.91 3.84
N GLN A 225 7.29 11.16 5.07
CA GLN A 225 6.46 11.65 6.16
C GLN A 225 5.79 12.98 5.83
N ASN A 226 6.49 13.91 5.18
CA ASN A 226 5.89 15.19 4.76
C ASN A 226 4.75 14.94 3.75
N TYR A 227 5.00 14.15 2.71
CA TYR A 227 3.96 13.80 1.72
C TYR A 227 2.79 13.02 2.34
N SER A 228 3.03 12.23 3.39
CA SER A 228 1.98 11.57 4.15
C SER A 228 1.13 12.52 4.97
N GLN A 229 1.73 13.53 5.61
CA GLN A 229 1.01 14.57 6.33
C GLN A 229 0.13 15.40 5.40
N GLU A 230 0.59 15.66 4.17
CA GLU A 230 -0.19 16.32 3.12
C GLU A 230 -1.33 15.45 2.58
N GLY A 231 -1.35 14.15 2.91
CA GLY A 231 -2.36 13.22 2.42
C GLY A 231 -2.12 12.73 0.98
N PHE A 232 -0.97 12.99 0.39
CA PHE A 232 -0.62 12.50 -0.94
C PHE A 232 -0.07 11.06 -0.90
N VAL A 233 0.80 10.75 0.07
CA VAL A 233 1.40 9.41 0.22
C VAL A 233 0.77 8.63 1.38
N GLU A 234 0.39 7.38 1.13
CA GLU A 234 0.00 6.38 2.13
C GLU A 234 1.15 5.41 2.37
N MET A 235 1.79 5.53 3.53
CA MET A 235 2.77 4.55 3.96
C MET A 235 2.06 3.36 4.61
N VAL A 236 2.30 2.17 4.07
CA VAL A 236 1.79 0.90 4.60
C VAL A 236 2.98 0.11 5.17
N PRO A 237 3.04 -0.13 6.49
CA PRO A 237 4.10 -0.97 7.07
C PRO A 237 4.10 -2.36 6.41
N TRP A 238 5.27 -2.90 6.08
CA TRP A 238 5.39 -4.21 5.41
C TRP A 238 6.54 -5.04 6.00
N PRO A 239 6.39 -5.56 7.23
CA PRO A 239 7.47 -6.24 7.96
C PRO A 239 7.69 -7.69 7.50
N ILE A 240 7.75 -7.91 6.18
CA ILE A 240 7.84 -9.25 5.58
C ILE A 240 9.11 -10.00 5.98
N ASP A 241 10.19 -9.26 6.19
CA ASP A 241 11.51 -9.71 6.65
C ASP A 241 11.50 -10.27 8.08
N LYS A 242 10.47 -9.95 8.87
CA LYS A 242 10.25 -10.56 10.20
C LYS A 242 9.59 -11.93 10.12
N HIS A 243 9.03 -12.29 8.97
CA HIS A 243 8.25 -13.52 8.79
C HIS A 243 8.90 -14.49 7.80
N LEU A 244 9.60 -13.99 6.79
CA LEU A 244 10.26 -14.75 5.73
C LEU A 244 11.65 -14.19 5.47
N ASN A 245 12.47 -14.92 4.72
CA ASN A 245 13.70 -14.41 4.13
C ASN A 245 13.43 -13.91 2.70
N PRO A 246 13.04 -12.64 2.49
CA PRO A 246 12.67 -12.12 1.18
C PRO A 246 13.88 -12.05 0.23
N SER A 247 13.64 -12.34 -1.04
CA SER A 247 14.66 -12.20 -2.07
C SER A 247 14.85 -10.77 -2.50
N ARG A 248 16.10 -10.42 -2.80
CA ARG A 248 16.49 -9.15 -3.43
C ARG A 248 16.54 -9.21 -4.95
N GLY A 249 16.23 -10.36 -5.55
CA GLY A 249 16.29 -10.54 -6.99
C GLY A 249 15.07 -11.28 -7.55
N TRP A 250 14.99 -11.26 -8.89
CA TRP A 250 13.80 -11.70 -9.61
C TRP A 250 13.73 -13.22 -9.82
N LEU A 251 14.88 -13.89 -9.89
CA LEU A 251 14.95 -15.32 -10.18
C LEU A 251 15.40 -16.12 -8.95
N HIS A 252 14.53 -17.02 -8.48
CA HIS A 252 14.79 -17.85 -7.30
C HIS A 252 16.05 -18.72 -7.43
N SER A 253 16.33 -19.28 -8.61
CA SER A 253 17.52 -20.12 -8.83
C SER A 253 18.85 -19.36 -8.71
N GLU A 254 18.84 -18.04 -8.86
CA GLU A 254 20.03 -17.20 -8.76
C GLU A 254 20.16 -16.53 -7.39
N HIS A 255 19.05 -16.00 -6.87
CA HIS A 255 19.06 -15.14 -5.68
C HIS A 255 18.60 -15.85 -4.40
N GLY A 256 17.97 -17.02 -4.53
CA GLY A 256 17.38 -17.74 -3.40
C GLY A 256 16.34 -16.90 -2.64
N GLY A 257 16.04 -17.31 -1.40
CA GLY A 257 15.04 -16.65 -0.56
C GLY A 257 13.65 -17.27 -0.68
N ASP A 258 12.76 -16.86 0.20
CA ASP A 258 11.43 -17.46 0.37
C ASP A 258 10.37 -16.83 -0.56
N VAL A 259 10.48 -15.53 -0.82
CA VAL A 259 9.47 -14.76 -1.56
C VAL A 259 10.10 -13.74 -2.50
N HIS A 260 9.51 -13.59 -3.69
CA HIS A 260 9.95 -12.68 -4.75
C HIS A 260 9.88 -11.20 -4.32
N TYR A 261 10.97 -10.45 -4.47
CA TYR A 261 11.09 -9.01 -4.17
C TYR A 261 10.29 -8.54 -2.95
N PHE A 262 10.59 -9.10 -1.78
CA PHE A 262 9.93 -8.71 -0.53
C PHE A 262 8.39 -8.89 -0.55
N GLY A 263 7.85 -9.75 -1.43
CA GLY A 263 6.42 -9.92 -1.60
C GLY A 263 5.74 -8.86 -2.48
N GLN A 264 6.47 -8.26 -3.43
CA GLN A 264 5.97 -7.21 -4.33
C GLN A 264 4.64 -7.58 -5.02
N LEU A 265 4.50 -8.83 -5.46
CA LEU A 265 3.26 -9.28 -6.10
C LEU A 265 2.07 -9.25 -5.15
N THR A 266 2.31 -9.56 -3.87
CA THR A 266 1.26 -9.53 -2.85
C THR A 266 0.87 -8.09 -2.54
N THR A 267 1.83 -7.16 -2.44
CA THR A 267 1.55 -5.76 -2.11
C THR A 267 0.86 -5.03 -3.25
N LEU A 268 1.25 -5.28 -4.50
CA LEU A 268 0.55 -4.76 -5.67
C LEU A 268 -0.89 -5.30 -5.73
N ASN A 269 -1.09 -6.61 -5.49
CA ASN A 269 -2.43 -7.19 -5.42
C ASN A 269 -3.26 -6.55 -4.29
N GLU A 270 -2.71 -6.47 -3.08
CA GLU A 270 -3.35 -5.82 -1.93
C GLU A 270 -3.76 -4.39 -2.22
N CYS A 271 -2.92 -3.65 -2.95
CA CYS A 271 -3.14 -2.26 -3.28
C CYS A 271 -4.34 -2.03 -4.22
N ILE A 272 -4.55 -2.95 -5.18
CA ILE A 272 -5.73 -2.93 -6.06
C ILE A 272 -7.00 -3.03 -5.21
N TYR A 273 -7.08 -4.02 -4.33
CA TYR A 273 -8.27 -4.22 -3.48
C TYR A 273 -8.45 -3.12 -2.43
N ARG A 274 -7.34 -2.62 -1.86
CA ARG A 274 -7.33 -1.45 -0.97
C ARG A 274 -7.92 -0.21 -1.65
N SER A 275 -7.67 -0.07 -2.95
CA SER A 275 -8.07 1.10 -3.74
C SER A 275 -9.42 0.90 -4.45
N MET A 276 -9.97 -0.31 -4.44
CA MET A 276 -11.16 -0.71 -5.20
C MET A 276 -12.38 0.19 -5.00
N GLU A 277 -12.62 0.64 -3.77
CA GLU A 277 -13.79 1.46 -3.42
C GLU A 277 -13.48 2.95 -3.26
N ARG A 278 -12.25 3.38 -3.60
CA ARG A 278 -11.82 4.77 -3.43
C ARG A 278 -11.16 5.39 -4.65
N SER A 279 -10.78 4.59 -5.65
CA SER A 279 -10.01 5.05 -6.80
C SER A 279 -10.65 4.58 -8.09
N ARG A 280 -10.78 5.47 -9.09
CA ARG A 280 -11.29 5.12 -10.43
C ARG A 280 -10.28 4.27 -11.20
N TYR A 281 -9.01 4.68 -11.17
CA TYR A 281 -7.89 3.99 -11.79
C TYR A 281 -6.75 3.76 -10.79
N VAL A 282 -6.06 2.64 -10.96
CA VAL A 282 -4.89 2.24 -10.18
C VAL A 282 -3.73 1.97 -11.13
N LEU A 283 -2.59 2.63 -10.89
CA LEU A 283 -1.34 2.42 -11.60
C LEU A 283 -0.47 1.47 -10.79
N LEU A 284 0.13 0.46 -11.42
CA LEU A 284 1.01 -0.51 -10.77
C LEU A 284 2.44 -0.29 -11.28
N ASN A 285 3.22 0.47 -10.51
CA ASN A 285 4.51 1.02 -10.93
C ASN A 285 5.62 0.70 -9.93
N ASP A 286 6.86 0.69 -10.41
CA ASP A 286 8.03 0.88 -9.56
C ASP A 286 8.34 2.38 -9.43
N ILE A 287 9.15 2.78 -8.44
CA ILE A 287 9.40 4.22 -8.20
C ILE A 287 10.23 4.90 -9.30
N ASP A 288 10.98 4.11 -10.07
CA ASP A 288 11.76 4.55 -11.21
C ASP A 288 10.95 4.57 -12.51
N GLU A 289 9.63 4.40 -12.44
CA GLU A 289 8.75 4.32 -13.61
C GLU A 289 7.60 5.33 -13.55
N ILE A 290 7.45 6.10 -14.63
CA ILE A 290 6.39 7.10 -14.78
C ILE A 290 5.62 6.77 -16.06
N ILE A 291 4.30 6.55 -15.93
CA ILE A 291 3.42 6.46 -17.10
C ILE A 291 3.16 7.88 -17.59
N MET A 292 3.82 8.25 -18.69
CA MET A 292 3.78 9.59 -19.27
C MET A 292 2.91 9.61 -20.53
N PRO A 293 1.78 10.35 -20.55
CA PRO A 293 1.03 10.59 -21.78
C PRO A 293 1.83 11.47 -22.76
N TYR A 294 1.93 11.05 -24.02
CA TYR A 294 2.63 11.84 -25.06
C TYR A 294 1.69 12.72 -25.90
N GLN A 295 0.41 12.33 -25.99
CA GLN A 295 -0.61 13.01 -26.82
C GLN A 295 -1.64 13.77 -25.98
N HIS A 296 -1.48 13.78 -24.66
CA HIS A 296 -2.41 14.37 -23.71
C HIS A 296 -1.62 15.06 -22.59
N ASP A 297 -2.23 16.07 -21.97
CA ASP A 297 -1.58 16.85 -20.91
C ASP A 297 -1.53 16.11 -19.56
N ASP A 298 -2.47 15.20 -19.31
CA ASP A 298 -2.61 14.47 -18.05
C ASP A 298 -3.17 13.05 -18.24
N LEU A 299 -3.16 12.26 -17.17
CA LEU A 299 -3.65 10.88 -17.17
C LEU A 299 -5.17 10.81 -17.40
N MET A 300 -5.95 11.77 -16.90
CA MET A 300 -7.40 11.72 -17.03
C MET A 300 -7.83 11.91 -18.50
N SER A 301 -7.18 12.83 -19.20
CA SER A 301 -7.36 13.09 -20.62
C SER A 301 -7.01 11.87 -21.46
N LEU A 302 -5.89 11.20 -21.14
CA LEU A 302 -5.54 9.91 -21.74
C LEU A 302 -6.64 8.86 -21.49
N MET A 303 -7.06 8.68 -20.24
CA MET A 303 -8.06 7.67 -19.88
C MET A 303 -9.42 7.93 -20.51
N ASN A 304 -9.84 9.20 -20.63
CA ASN A 304 -11.07 9.56 -21.34
C ASN A 304 -11.04 9.09 -22.79
N THR A 305 -9.91 9.29 -23.50
CA THR A 305 -9.75 8.80 -24.87
C THR A 305 -9.75 7.28 -24.93
N LEU A 306 -8.96 6.61 -24.08
CA LEU A 306 -8.83 5.16 -24.09
C LEU A 306 -10.13 4.44 -23.74
N GLN A 307 -10.87 4.93 -22.73
CA GLN A 307 -12.14 4.33 -22.30
C GLN A 307 -13.25 4.54 -23.33
N ASN A 308 -13.29 5.70 -23.99
CA ASN A 308 -14.24 5.95 -25.08
C ASN A 308 -14.00 5.02 -26.27
N GLN A 309 -12.74 4.73 -26.58
CA GLN A 309 -12.37 3.78 -27.64
C GLN A 309 -12.59 2.32 -27.23
N ASN A 310 -12.45 2.01 -25.94
CA ASN A 310 -12.48 0.65 -25.40
C ASN A 310 -13.38 0.55 -24.15
N PRO A 311 -14.72 0.67 -24.29
CA PRO A 311 -15.63 0.85 -23.16
C PRO A 311 -15.72 -0.36 -22.22
N ASN A 312 -15.37 -1.56 -22.70
CA ASN A 312 -15.44 -2.81 -21.92
C ASN A 312 -14.07 -3.25 -21.37
N THR A 313 -13.08 -2.35 -21.36
CA THR A 313 -11.72 -2.65 -20.92
C THR A 313 -11.48 -2.11 -19.53
N GLY A 314 -11.05 -2.99 -18.61
CA GLY A 314 -10.65 -2.64 -17.25
C GLY A 314 -9.15 -2.69 -16.98
N ILE A 315 -8.34 -3.10 -17.96
CA ILE A 315 -6.87 -3.19 -17.87
C ILE A 315 -6.28 -2.56 -19.12
N PHE A 316 -5.40 -1.59 -18.93
CA PHE A 316 -4.66 -0.92 -19.99
C PHE A 316 -3.18 -1.25 -19.84
N LEU A 317 -2.62 -1.89 -20.86
CA LEU A 317 -1.20 -2.26 -20.93
C LEU A 317 -0.42 -1.07 -21.49
N ILE A 318 0.61 -0.65 -20.77
CA ILE A 318 1.49 0.46 -21.15
C ILE A 318 2.86 -0.11 -21.46
N GLU A 319 3.32 0.09 -22.70
CA GLU A 319 4.65 -0.31 -23.14
C GLU A 319 5.72 0.41 -22.32
N ASN A 320 6.72 -0.33 -21.85
CA ASN A 320 7.84 0.23 -21.10
C ASN A 320 8.94 0.74 -22.02
N HIS A 321 9.50 1.89 -21.65
CA HIS A 321 10.64 2.50 -22.32
C HIS A 321 11.73 2.83 -21.30
N THR A 322 12.95 2.40 -21.59
CA THR A 322 14.08 2.52 -20.67
C THR A 322 14.87 3.80 -20.93
N TYR A 323 15.19 4.51 -19.87
CA TYR A 323 16.11 5.65 -19.89
C TYR A 323 17.31 5.28 -19.00
N PRO A 324 18.52 5.16 -19.56
CA PRO A 324 19.64 4.62 -18.82
C PRO A 324 20.08 5.56 -17.69
N LYS A 325 20.35 4.96 -16.51
CA LYS A 325 20.88 5.64 -15.31
C LYS A 325 22.22 6.35 -15.56
N LYS A 326 22.94 6.03 -16.65
CA LYS A 326 24.17 6.72 -17.05
C LYS A 326 23.86 7.70 -18.18
N PRO A 327 24.04 9.02 -17.99
CA PRO A 327 23.78 9.98 -19.05
C PRO A 327 24.75 9.77 -20.23
N PHE A 328 24.27 10.03 -21.44
CA PHE A 328 25.03 9.86 -22.69
C PHE A 328 26.33 10.70 -22.70
N ASN A 329 26.33 11.86 -22.04
CA ASN A 329 27.50 12.72 -21.90
C ASN A 329 28.12 12.56 -20.50
N GLN A 330 29.19 11.76 -20.41
CA GLN A 330 29.92 11.47 -19.17
C GLN A 330 30.51 12.72 -18.49
N SER A 331 30.67 13.83 -19.22
CA SER A 331 31.24 15.08 -18.68
C SER A 331 30.31 15.87 -17.76
N LYS A 332 29.01 15.55 -17.71
CA LYS A 332 28.02 16.14 -16.81
C LYS A 332 27.48 15.09 -15.84
N TRP A 333 28.39 14.39 -15.17
CA TRP A 333 28.01 13.38 -14.18
C TRP A 333 27.69 14.05 -12.84
N GLY A 334 26.49 13.78 -12.33
CA GLY A 334 25.99 14.34 -11.07
C GLY A 334 24.70 15.13 -11.27
N PRO A 335 23.93 15.34 -10.19
CA PRO A 335 22.73 16.15 -10.25
C PRO A 335 23.11 17.61 -10.52
N LEU A 336 22.14 18.43 -10.96
CA LEU A 336 22.40 19.87 -11.19
C LEU A 336 22.97 20.54 -9.91
N PRO A 337 23.77 21.61 -10.02
CA PRO A 337 24.48 22.19 -8.87
C PRO A 337 23.60 22.54 -7.66
N GLN A 338 22.33 22.91 -7.89
CA GLN A 338 21.36 23.19 -6.84
C GLN A 338 20.94 21.97 -6.02
N TRP A 339 21.13 20.76 -6.56
CA TRP A 339 20.79 19.49 -5.93
C TRP A 339 22.01 18.83 -5.25
N ASN A 340 23.14 19.51 -5.22
CA ASN A 340 24.33 19.04 -4.51
C ASN A 340 24.01 18.75 -3.03
N GLY A 341 24.36 17.53 -2.60
CA GLY A 341 24.13 17.09 -1.22
C GLY A 341 22.75 16.47 -0.96
N VAL A 342 21.85 16.43 -1.95
CA VAL A 342 20.60 15.66 -1.86
C VAL A 342 20.87 14.21 -2.28
N PRO A 343 20.57 13.20 -1.45
CA PRO A 343 20.77 11.79 -1.82
C PRO A 343 19.97 11.37 -3.06
N GLY A 344 20.56 10.53 -3.91
CA GLY A 344 19.93 9.99 -5.11
C GLY A 344 20.46 10.60 -6.41
N PHE A 345 19.66 10.47 -7.47
CA PHE A 345 19.97 11.00 -8.80
C PHE A 345 18.79 11.80 -9.34
N ASP A 346 19.09 12.73 -10.23
CA ASP A 346 18.13 13.60 -10.92
C ASP A 346 17.57 12.83 -12.12
N ILE A 347 16.30 12.43 -12.10
CA ILE A 347 15.69 11.65 -13.20
C ILE A 347 15.44 12.52 -14.44
N LEU A 348 15.31 13.83 -14.26
CA LEU A 348 14.89 14.76 -15.31
C LEU A 348 16.02 15.04 -16.32
N VAL A 349 17.27 14.75 -15.98
CA VAL A 349 18.40 14.83 -16.93
C VAL A 349 18.53 13.59 -17.83
N HIS A 350 17.80 12.51 -17.57
CA HIS A 350 17.84 11.27 -18.35
C HIS A 350 16.80 11.27 -19.48
N ILE A 351 17.04 12.10 -20.51
CA ILE A 351 16.09 12.30 -21.62
C ILE A 351 16.30 11.38 -22.84
N TYR A 352 17.37 10.57 -22.84
CA TYR A 352 17.68 9.68 -23.96
C TYR A 352 17.06 8.30 -23.74
N ARG A 353 16.06 7.98 -24.56
CA ARG A 353 15.38 6.68 -24.55
C ARG A 353 16.23 5.61 -25.26
N GLU A 354 16.34 4.44 -24.65
CA GLU A 354 16.85 3.24 -25.31
C GLU A 354 15.79 2.67 -26.26
N GLU A 355 16.20 2.32 -27.48
CA GLU A 355 15.31 1.66 -28.42
C GLU A 355 15.10 0.19 -28.00
N PRO A 356 13.86 -0.24 -27.71
CA PRO A 356 13.60 -1.59 -27.24
C PRO A 356 13.91 -2.60 -28.33
N ASN A 357 14.56 -3.71 -27.98
CA ASN A 357 14.76 -4.82 -28.90
C ASN A 357 13.40 -5.45 -29.26
N ARG A 358 12.86 -5.15 -30.43
CA ARG A 358 11.53 -5.61 -30.88
C ARG A 358 11.42 -7.13 -31.07
N ASN A 359 12.52 -7.88 -31.01
CA ASN A 359 12.53 -9.34 -31.16
C ASN A 359 12.33 -10.10 -29.84
N ILE A 360 12.30 -9.41 -28.71
CA ILE A 360 12.06 -10.02 -27.39
C ILE A 360 10.79 -9.44 -26.77
N TYR A 361 10.18 -10.23 -25.89
CA TYR A 361 9.04 -9.76 -25.11
C TYR A 361 9.49 -8.71 -24.10
N HIS A 362 8.79 -7.57 -24.07
CA HIS A 362 8.92 -6.55 -23.04
C HIS A 362 7.68 -6.57 -22.15
N PRO A 363 7.85 -6.57 -20.83
CA PRO A 363 6.71 -6.46 -19.92
C PRO A 363 6.11 -5.06 -19.97
N HIS A 364 4.86 -4.94 -19.54
CA HIS A 364 4.05 -3.72 -19.63
C HIS A 364 3.63 -3.26 -18.25
N LYS A 365 3.60 -1.95 -17.99
CA LYS A 365 2.96 -1.43 -16.78
C LYS A 365 1.46 -1.34 -16.97
N LEU A 366 0.73 -1.34 -15.86
CA LEU A 366 -0.71 -1.48 -15.88
C LEU A 366 -1.38 -0.24 -15.31
N ILE A 367 -2.40 0.24 -16.03
CA ILE A 367 -3.48 1.04 -15.45
C ILE A 367 -4.70 0.13 -15.36
N VAL A 368 -5.26 -0.03 -14.16
CA VAL A 368 -6.42 -0.91 -13.94
C VAL A 368 -7.59 -0.15 -13.33
N GLN A 369 -8.81 -0.51 -13.73
CA GLN A 369 -10.02 -0.18 -13.00
C GLN A 369 -10.24 -1.26 -11.94
N PRO A 370 -9.99 -0.98 -10.65
CA PRO A 370 -9.84 -2.03 -9.64
C PRO A 370 -11.11 -2.86 -9.43
N ARG A 371 -12.30 -2.30 -9.68
CA ARG A 371 -13.58 -3.03 -9.61
C ARG A 371 -13.79 -4.02 -10.75
N TRP A 372 -13.15 -3.82 -11.90
CA TRP A 372 -13.35 -4.67 -13.08
C TRP A 372 -12.38 -5.85 -13.14
N VAL A 373 -11.39 -5.88 -12.26
CA VAL A 373 -10.24 -6.78 -12.39
C VAL A 373 -10.08 -7.68 -11.19
N ILE A 374 -9.99 -8.99 -11.46
CA ILE A 374 -9.53 -9.99 -10.50
C ILE A 374 -8.15 -10.45 -10.97
N MET A 375 -7.10 -10.06 -10.25
CA MET A 375 -5.74 -10.47 -10.58
C MET A 375 -5.47 -11.89 -10.06
N GLY A 376 -5.28 -12.85 -10.96
CA GLY A 376 -4.68 -14.17 -10.64
C GLY A 376 -3.28 -14.35 -11.24
N LYS A 377 -2.87 -13.38 -12.07
CA LYS A 377 -1.61 -13.29 -12.80
C LYS A 377 -1.23 -11.80 -12.89
N MET A 378 -0.01 -11.46 -12.50
CA MET A 378 0.57 -10.11 -12.47
C MET A 378 1.96 -10.04 -13.16
N VAL A 379 2.30 -11.02 -14.03
CA VAL A 379 3.56 -11.07 -14.83
C VAL A 379 3.91 -9.70 -15.40
N GLU A 380 2.91 -8.98 -15.90
CA GLU A 380 3.08 -7.71 -16.59
C GLU A 380 3.75 -6.65 -15.69
N CYS A 381 3.43 -6.56 -14.40
CA CYS A 381 4.02 -5.56 -13.49
C CYS A 381 5.43 -5.89 -12.98
N SER A 382 5.81 -7.16 -13.00
CA SER A 382 6.89 -7.68 -12.13
C SER A 382 8.23 -7.97 -12.83
N ALA A 383 8.29 -7.75 -14.14
CA ALA A 383 9.41 -8.17 -14.96
C ALA A 383 10.44 -7.07 -15.25
N LEU A 384 10.39 -5.92 -14.58
CA LEU A 384 11.40 -4.85 -14.69
C LEU A 384 11.83 -4.33 -13.32
N ALA A 385 12.52 -5.17 -12.55
CA ALA A 385 13.56 -4.62 -11.71
C ALA A 385 14.83 -4.55 -12.59
N PHE A 386 15.07 -3.39 -13.22
CA PHE A 386 16.26 -3.20 -14.05
C PHE A 386 17.54 -3.31 -13.21
N ILE A 387 18.44 -4.19 -13.71
CA ILE A 387 19.93 -4.13 -13.76
C ILE A 387 20.63 -3.23 -12.73
#